data_AF-A0A1I1I9X7-F1
#
_entry.id   AF-A0A1I1I9X7-F1
#
_cell.length_a   1.000
_cell.length_b   1.000
_cell.length_c   1.000
_cell.angle_alpha   90.00
_cell.angle_beta   90.00
_cell.angle_gamma   90.00
#
_symmetry.space_group_name_H-M   'P 1'
#
loop_
_entity.id
_entity.type
_entity.pdbx_description
1 polymer ?
#
loop_
_entity_poly.entity_id
_entity_poly.type
_entity_poly.pdbx_seq_one_letter_code
_entity_poly.pdbx_strand_id
1 'polypeptide(L)'
;MNPRWLSVALAEVGVAQYPLGQSNARITEYHGGTNLRGYDDKVAWCSSFANWCLAQVGIVGTGSALARSWLEWGKALTEPVPGCLVVLYRDDPNSWKGHVGFYLRADAQYIYLLGGNQLEQVREHFYPLECVLGYRWPLAAAPTSLA
;
A
#
# COMPACT_ATOMS: atom_id res chain seq x y z
N MET A 1 2.99 -10.31 -16.81
CA MET A 1 2.67 -11.01 -15.54
C MET A 1 2.77 -10.00 -14.41
N ASN A 2 1.79 -9.96 -13.50
CA ASN A 2 1.85 -9.07 -12.34
C ASN A 2 2.95 -9.52 -11.37
N PRO A 3 3.59 -8.59 -10.63
CA PRO A 3 4.46 -8.95 -9.53
C PRO A 3 3.71 -9.79 -8.48
N ARG A 4 4.39 -10.76 -7.86
CA ARG A 4 3.75 -11.73 -6.95
C ARG A 4 2.98 -11.06 -5.80
N TRP A 5 3.51 -9.97 -5.24
CA TRP A 5 2.85 -9.22 -4.15
C TRP A 5 1.61 -8.47 -4.63
N LEU A 6 1.56 -8.03 -5.89
CA LEU A 6 0.35 -7.43 -6.46
C LEU A 6 -0.74 -8.49 -6.63
N SER A 7 -0.38 -9.72 -7.02
CA SER A 7 -1.34 -10.84 -7.05
C SER A 7 -1.89 -11.17 -5.66
N VAL A 8 -1.08 -11.09 -4.61
CA VAL A 8 -1.53 -11.22 -3.21
C VAL A 8 -2.53 -10.11 -2.86
N ALA A 9 -2.19 -8.85 -3.17
CA ALA A 9 -3.08 -7.73 -2.89
C ALA A 9 -4.43 -7.85 -3.63
N LEU A 10 -4.42 -8.34 -4.87
CA LEU A 10 -5.63 -8.58 -5.66
C LEU A 10 -6.54 -9.64 -5.05
N ALA A 11 -5.98 -10.66 -4.39
CA ALA A 11 -6.74 -11.70 -3.73
C ALA A 11 -7.51 -11.20 -2.49
N GLU A 12 -7.11 -10.06 -1.93
CA GLU A 12 -7.73 -9.46 -0.75
C GLU A 12 -8.81 -8.41 -1.10
N VAL A 13 -9.07 -8.15 -2.39
CA VAL A 13 -10.10 -7.19 -2.83
C VAL A 13 -11.45 -7.52 -2.19
N GLY A 14 -12.06 -6.53 -1.56
CA GLY A 14 -13.33 -6.66 -0.87
C GLY A 14 -13.22 -6.73 0.66
N VAL A 15 -12.05 -7.07 1.21
CA VAL A 15 -11.82 -7.05 2.67
C VAL A 15 -12.06 -5.64 3.20
N ALA A 16 -13.02 -5.50 4.11
CA ALA A 16 -13.47 -4.23 4.65
C ALA A 16 -13.50 -4.22 6.18
N GLN A 17 -13.39 -3.02 6.75
CA GLN A 17 -13.60 -2.78 8.17
C GLN A 17 -15.01 -3.23 8.60
N TYR A 18 -15.14 -3.81 9.79
CA TYR A 18 -16.42 -4.13 10.39
C TYR A 18 -17.03 -2.93 11.13
N PRO A 19 -18.33 -2.96 11.46
CA PRO A 19 -18.96 -1.90 12.25
C PRO A 19 -18.29 -1.68 13.62
N LEU A 20 -18.62 -0.55 14.25
CA LEU A 20 -18.17 -0.24 15.61
C LEU A 20 -18.55 -1.37 16.60
N GLY A 21 -17.62 -1.70 17.50
CA GLY A 21 -17.77 -2.82 18.45
C GLY A 21 -17.39 -4.20 17.87
N GLN A 22 -17.02 -4.28 16.60
CA GLN A 22 -16.49 -5.49 15.96
C GLN A 22 -15.14 -5.18 15.30
N SER A 23 -14.33 -6.21 15.09
CA SER A 23 -13.05 -6.10 14.38
C SER A 23 -12.91 -7.21 13.35
N ASN A 24 -12.54 -6.85 12.13
CA ASN A 24 -12.21 -7.82 11.10
C ASN A 24 -10.83 -8.45 11.38
N ALA A 25 -10.82 -9.73 11.73
CA ALA A 25 -9.60 -10.47 12.05
C ALA A 25 -8.56 -10.47 10.91
N ARG A 26 -8.99 -10.35 9.65
CA ARG A 26 -8.06 -10.23 8.51
C ARG A 26 -7.29 -8.91 8.54
N ILE A 27 -7.94 -7.81 8.89
CA ILE A 27 -7.26 -6.51 9.02
C ILE A 27 -6.33 -6.52 10.25
N THR A 28 -6.76 -7.13 11.35
CA THR A 28 -5.89 -7.38 12.50
C THR A 28 -4.66 -8.22 12.14
N GLU A 29 -4.79 -9.19 11.22
CA GLU A 29 -3.65 -9.95 10.69
C GLU A 29 -2.66 -9.05 9.93
N TYR A 30 -3.15 -8.12 9.10
CA TYR A 30 -2.28 -7.17 8.39
C TYR A 30 -1.40 -6.35 9.34
N HIS A 31 -1.93 -6.01 10.52
CA HIS A 31 -1.18 -5.29 11.55
C HIS A 31 -0.03 -6.10 12.17
N GLY A 32 -0.05 -7.43 12.06
CA GLY A 32 0.93 -8.32 12.68
C GLY A 32 2.38 -8.02 12.28
N GLY A 33 2.59 -7.46 11.09
CA GLY A 33 3.90 -7.07 10.56
C GLY A 33 4.34 -5.63 10.87
N THR A 34 3.59 -4.87 11.68
CA THR A 34 3.92 -3.47 11.99
C THR A 34 3.86 -3.15 13.48
N ASN A 35 4.21 -1.90 13.83
CA ASN A 35 4.05 -1.36 15.18
C ASN A 35 2.57 -1.21 15.64
N LEU A 36 1.59 -1.64 14.85
CA LEU A 36 0.17 -1.73 15.21
C LEU A 36 -0.29 -3.15 15.55
N ARG A 37 0.63 -4.11 15.71
CA ARG A 37 0.26 -5.47 16.12
C ARG A 37 -0.64 -5.45 17.36
N GLY A 38 -1.81 -6.10 17.24
CA GLY A 38 -2.81 -6.19 18.30
C GLY A 38 -3.87 -5.09 18.30
N TYR A 39 -3.78 -4.11 17.40
CA TYR A 39 -4.85 -3.13 17.17
C TYR A 39 -6.00 -3.73 16.35
N ASP A 40 -7.17 -3.10 16.48
CA ASP A 40 -8.37 -3.44 15.70
C ASP A 40 -8.29 -2.89 14.26
N ASP A 41 -9.36 -3.09 13.51
CA ASP A 41 -9.49 -2.64 12.12
C ASP A 41 -9.86 -1.15 11.97
N LYS A 42 -9.95 -0.37 13.06
CA LYS A 42 -10.35 1.05 13.04
C LYS A 42 -9.17 2.01 12.87
N VAL A 43 -7.96 1.57 13.20
CA VAL A 43 -6.75 2.35 12.94
C VAL A 43 -6.35 2.27 11.46
N ALA A 44 -5.77 3.34 10.92
CA ALA A 44 -5.38 3.37 9.52
C ALA A 44 -4.43 2.22 9.16
N TRP A 45 -4.83 1.37 8.20
CA TRP A 45 -4.16 0.10 7.92
C TRP A 45 -3.57 -0.03 6.51
N CYS A 46 -3.48 1.06 5.74
CA CYS A 46 -2.89 1.05 4.39
C CYS A 46 -1.44 0.51 4.37
N SER A 47 -0.59 0.96 5.28
CA SER A 47 0.81 0.50 5.38
C SER A 47 0.91 -0.91 5.94
N SER A 48 0.02 -1.29 6.86
CA SER A 48 -0.07 -2.66 7.37
C SER A 48 -0.41 -3.64 6.25
N PHE A 49 -1.39 -3.31 5.41
CA PHE A 49 -1.75 -4.10 4.24
C PHE A 49 -0.57 -4.24 3.26
N ALA A 50 0.12 -3.14 2.93
CA ALA A 50 1.28 -3.16 2.04
C ALA A 50 2.42 -4.06 2.59
N ASN A 51 2.74 -3.93 3.88
CA ASN A 51 3.72 -4.79 4.54
C ASN A 51 3.31 -6.27 4.50
N TRP A 52 2.04 -6.56 4.80
CA TRP A 52 1.52 -7.92 4.79
C TRP A 52 1.59 -8.55 3.39
N CYS A 53 1.20 -7.83 2.33
CA CYS A 53 1.26 -8.33 0.95
C CYS A 53 2.69 -8.69 0.52
N LEU A 54 3.67 -7.86 0.88
CA LEU A 54 5.08 -8.14 0.59
C LEU A 54 5.58 -9.37 1.38
N ALA A 55 5.20 -9.47 2.66
CA ALA A 55 5.61 -10.57 3.52
C ALA A 55 5.13 -11.94 2.99
N GLN A 56 3.93 -12.02 2.38
CA GLN A 56 3.41 -13.25 1.78
C GLN A 56 4.29 -13.82 0.67
N VAL A 57 5.16 -12.99 0.08
CA VAL A 57 6.08 -13.42 -0.99
C VAL A 57 7.54 -13.33 -0.57
N GLY A 58 7.80 -13.25 0.74
CA GLY A 58 9.15 -13.23 1.32
C GLY A 58 9.89 -11.90 1.16
N ILE A 59 9.17 -10.81 0.86
CA ILE A 59 9.76 -9.47 0.76
C ILE A 59 9.57 -8.73 2.08
N VAL A 60 10.67 -8.24 2.65
CA VAL A 60 10.64 -7.43 3.88
C VAL A 60 10.21 -6.00 3.53
N GLY A 61 9.10 -5.55 4.11
CA GLY A 61 8.61 -4.18 4.00
C GLY A 61 9.30 -3.21 4.98
N THR A 62 8.64 -2.12 5.33
CA THR A 62 9.14 -1.13 6.31
C THR A 62 8.97 -1.56 7.76
N GLY A 63 8.05 -2.49 8.04
CA GLY A 63 7.63 -2.84 9.41
C GLY A 63 6.90 -1.70 10.14
N SER A 64 6.52 -0.63 9.43
CA SER A 64 5.89 0.56 10.02
C SER A 64 4.48 0.73 9.51
N ALA A 65 3.58 1.16 10.38
CA ALA A 65 2.22 1.55 10.00
C ALA A 65 2.13 2.92 9.32
N LEU A 66 3.23 3.69 9.29
CA LEU A 66 3.25 5.01 8.66
C LEU A 66 3.48 4.88 7.15
N ALA A 67 2.55 5.41 6.33
CA ALA A 67 2.69 5.43 4.88
C ALA A 67 3.95 6.16 4.40
N ARG A 68 4.39 7.21 5.10
CA ARG A 68 5.61 7.96 4.73
C ARG A 68 6.90 7.16 4.92
N SER A 69 6.89 6.08 5.72
CA SER A 69 8.08 5.24 5.93
C SER A 69 8.59 4.61 4.61
N TRP A 70 7.70 4.42 3.64
CA TRP A 70 8.06 3.82 2.36
C TRP A 70 8.94 4.72 1.49
N LEU A 71 9.02 6.03 1.77
CA LEU A 71 9.90 6.94 1.02
C LEU A 71 11.39 6.57 1.14
N GLU A 72 11.79 5.86 2.19
CA GLU A 72 13.18 5.41 2.36
C GLU A 72 13.34 3.91 2.07
N TRP A 73 12.29 3.25 1.59
CA TRP A 73 12.28 1.81 1.39
C TRP A 73 12.58 1.41 -0.06
N GLY A 74 13.39 0.38 -0.22
CA GLY A 74 13.64 -0.24 -1.52
C GLY A 74 14.42 0.68 -2.48
N LYS A 75 14.18 0.49 -3.78
CA LYS A 75 14.70 1.32 -4.86
C LYS A 75 13.68 2.40 -5.24
N ALA A 76 14.12 3.65 -5.30
CA ALA A 76 13.34 4.74 -5.88
C ALA A 76 13.16 4.52 -7.39
N LEU A 77 11.96 4.76 -7.90
CA LEU A 77 11.69 4.81 -9.35
C LEU A 77 11.36 6.24 -9.76
N THR A 78 11.78 6.63 -10.96
CA THR A 78 11.41 7.91 -11.59
C THR A 78 10.02 7.84 -12.22
N GLU A 79 9.63 6.66 -12.70
CA GLU A 79 8.34 6.39 -13.33
C GLU A 79 7.66 5.18 -12.64
N PRO A 80 6.33 5.17 -12.51
CA PRO A 80 5.62 4.06 -11.89
C PRO A 80 5.58 2.84 -12.81
N VAL A 81 5.65 1.65 -12.20
CA VAL A 81 5.52 0.35 -12.88
C VAL A 81 4.45 -0.45 -12.15
N PRO A 82 3.56 -1.20 -12.84
CA PRO A 82 2.50 -1.97 -12.18
C PRO A 82 3.01 -2.79 -10.99
N GLY A 83 2.40 -2.56 -9.82
CA GLY A 83 2.77 -3.18 -8.55
C GLY A 83 3.82 -2.41 -7.73
N CYS A 84 4.42 -1.33 -8.23
CA CYS A 84 5.28 -0.50 -7.38
C CYS A 84 4.44 0.13 -6.26
N LEU A 85 5.07 0.38 -5.12
CA LEU A 85 4.43 1.14 -4.06
C LEU A 85 4.44 2.63 -4.43
N VAL A 86 3.30 3.26 -4.26
CA VAL A 86 3.09 4.70 -4.49
C VAL A 86 2.81 5.33 -3.14
N VAL A 87 3.63 6.29 -2.76
CA VAL A 87 3.46 7.02 -1.51
C VAL A 87 2.80 8.35 -1.82
N LEU A 88 1.69 8.63 -1.14
CA LEU A 88 0.92 9.86 -1.27
C LEU A 88 0.99 10.68 0.01
N TYR A 89 0.94 12.01 -0.10
CA TYR A 89 0.62 12.83 1.07
C TYR A 89 -0.88 12.81 1.33
N ARG A 90 -1.27 13.23 2.53
CA ARG A 90 -2.66 13.46 2.88
C ARG A 90 -2.79 14.82 3.56
N ASP A 91 -3.73 15.62 3.08
CA ASP A 91 -4.03 17.00 3.50
C ASP A 91 -2.90 18.01 3.20
N ASP A 92 -1.67 17.76 3.69
CA ASP A 92 -0.51 18.65 3.53
C ASP A 92 0.74 17.84 3.10
N PRO A 93 1.43 18.21 2.00
CA PRO A 93 2.65 17.54 1.56
C PRO A 93 3.78 17.54 2.59
N ASN A 94 3.82 18.54 3.48
CA ASN A 94 4.84 18.70 4.53
C ASN A 94 4.46 17.97 5.84
N SER A 95 3.26 17.38 5.93
CA SER A 95 2.83 16.61 7.09
C SER A 95 3.33 15.16 7.05
N TRP A 96 3.39 14.53 8.21
CA TRP A 96 3.69 13.09 8.35
C TRP A 96 2.55 12.20 7.83
N LYS A 97 1.34 12.75 7.65
CA LYS A 97 0.19 12.00 7.13
C LYS A 97 0.42 11.62 5.68
N GLY A 98 -0.09 10.45 5.31
CA GLY A 98 0.01 9.96 3.95
C GLY A 98 -0.84 8.71 3.71
N HIS A 99 -0.74 8.22 2.48
CA HIS A 99 -1.34 6.96 2.06
C HIS A 99 -0.33 6.18 1.22
N VAL A 100 -0.51 4.86 1.15
CA VAL A 100 0.33 3.99 0.33
C VAL A 100 -0.53 2.90 -0.30
N GLY A 101 -0.29 2.64 -1.58
CA GLY A 101 -0.95 1.59 -2.35
C GLY A 101 -0.07 1.10 -3.50
N PHE A 102 -0.49 0.03 -4.15
CA PHE A 102 0.19 -0.53 -5.31
C PHE A 102 -0.30 0.11 -6.60
N TYR A 103 0.60 0.62 -7.41
CA TYR A 103 0.28 1.22 -8.71
C TYR A 103 -0.40 0.22 -9.64
N LEU A 104 -1.50 0.63 -10.27
CA LEU A 104 -2.15 -0.11 -11.35
C LEU A 104 -1.95 0.58 -12.70
N ARG A 105 -2.31 1.87 -12.76
CA ARG A 105 -2.27 2.72 -13.95
C ARG A 105 -2.38 4.19 -13.56
N ALA A 106 -2.16 5.08 -14.52
CA ALA A 106 -2.45 6.51 -14.41
C ALA A 106 -3.07 7.02 -15.72
N ASP A 107 -3.80 8.12 -15.62
CA ASP A 107 -4.19 8.96 -16.75
C ASP A 107 -3.57 10.36 -16.59
N ALA A 108 -4.07 11.36 -17.32
CA ALA A 108 -3.52 12.72 -17.28
C ALA A 108 -3.68 13.44 -15.94
N GLN A 109 -4.64 13.02 -15.09
CA GLN A 109 -5.00 13.71 -13.86
C GLN A 109 -4.86 12.81 -12.62
N TYR A 110 -5.05 11.51 -12.78
CA TYR A 110 -5.20 10.58 -11.67
C TYR A 110 -4.26 9.39 -11.75
N ILE A 111 -3.85 8.92 -10.57
CA ILE A 111 -3.18 7.63 -10.36
C ILE A 111 -4.15 6.67 -9.68
N TYR A 112 -4.20 5.44 -10.18
CA TYR A 112 -5.10 4.39 -9.71
C TYR A 112 -4.30 3.36 -8.93
N LEU A 113 -4.66 3.18 -7.66
CA LEU A 113 -3.96 2.33 -6.71
C LEU A 113 -4.86 1.22 -6.21
N LEU A 114 -4.29 0.02 -6.08
CA LEU A 114 -4.84 -1.03 -5.25
C LEU A 114 -4.22 -0.92 -3.86
N GLY A 115 -5.04 -0.69 -2.84
CA GLY A 115 -4.54 -0.49 -1.48
C GLY A 115 -5.57 -0.85 -0.43
N GLY A 116 -5.08 -0.99 0.80
CA GLY A 116 -5.89 -1.19 1.99
C GLY A 116 -6.34 0.13 2.59
N ASN A 117 -7.44 0.10 3.34
CA ASN A 117 -8.07 1.25 3.98
C ASN A 117 -8.50 2.35 2.98
N GLN A 118 -8.70 1.99 1.72
CA GLN A 118 -9.23 2.89 0.71
C GLN A 118 -10.75 2.83 0.83
N LEU A 119 -11.35 3.89 1.41
CA LEU A 119 -12.76 3.89 1.78
C LEU A 119 -13.08 2.69 2.70
N GLU A 120 -12.22 2.47 3.70
CA GLU A 120 -12.34 1.39 4.70
C GLU A 120 -12.29 -0.04 4.13
N GLN A 121 -11.75 -0.20 2.90
CA GLN A 121 -11.68 -1.48 2.19
C GLN A 121 -10.35 -1.68 1.43
N VAL A 122 -10.02 -2.93 1.12
CA VAL A 122 -9.08 -3.29 0.06
C VAL A 122 -9.80 -3.16 -1.29
N ARG A 123 -9.46 -2.14 -2.06
CA ARG A 123 -10.09 -1.87 -3.35
C ARG A 123 -9.15 -1.10 -4.26
N GLU A 124 -9.53 -0.98 -5.52
CA GLU A 124 -8.99 0.08 -6.37
C GLU A 124 -9.60 1.44 -5.97
N HIS A 125 -8.77 2.48 -5.95
CA HIS A 125 -9.19 3.87 -5.83
C HIS A 125 -8.23 4.80 -6.59
N PHE A 126 -8.75 5.95 -7.00
CA PHE A 126 -7.98 6.95 -7.72
C PHE A 126 -7.61 8.11 -6.81
N TYR A 127 -6.45 8.73 -7.07
CA TYR A 127 -5.95 9.89 -6.35
C TYR A 127 -5.39 10.91 -7.34
N PRO A 128 -5.45 12.22 -7.05
CA PRO A 128 -4.79 13.22 -7.89
C PRO A 128 -3.29 12.93 -8.01
N LEU A 129 -2.73 13.06 -9.22
CA LEU A 129 -1.30 12.86 -9.46
C LEU A 129 -0.42 13.79 -8.60
N GLU A 130 -0.90 15.00 -8.33
CA GLU A 130 -0.22 15.98 -7.47
C GLU A 130 0.00 15.48 -6.03
N CYS A 131 -0.76 14.47 -5.57
CA CYS A 131 -0.58 13.90 -4.24
C CYS A 131 0.62 12.96 -4.15
N VAL A 132 1.22 12.56 -5.27
CA VAL A 132 2.31 11.58 -5.32
C VAL A 132 3.61 12.19 -4.80
N LEU A 133 4.26 11.46 -3.90
CA LEU A 133 5.55 11.82 -3.32
C LEU A 133 6.70 10.93 -3.82
N GLY A 134 6.39 9.71 -4.25
CA GLY A 134 7.41 8.81 -4.76
C GLY A 134 6.92 7.41 -5.07
N TYR A 135 7.71 6.75 -5.90
CA TYR A 135 7.52 5.38 -6.36
C TYR A 135 8.63 4.49 -5.84
N ARG A 136 8.26 3.31 -5.33
CA ARG A 136 9.18 2.42 -4.61
C ARG A 136 9.04 0.99 -5.05
N TRP A 137 10.17 0.34 -5.24
CA TRP A 137 10.27 -1.04 -5.72
C TRP A 137 11.14 -1.89 -4.79
N PRO A 138 10.79 -3.16 -4.53
CA PRO A 138 11.64 -4.03 -3.71
C PRO A 138 13.05 -4.19 -4.33
N LEU A 139 14.12 -4.06 -3.53
CA LEU A 139 15.51 -4.24 -4.01
C LEU A 139 15.78 -5.64 -4.58
N ALA A 140 15.14 -6.67 -4.03
CA ALA A 140 15.31 -8.06 -4.44
C ALA A 140 14.45 -8.47 -5.66
N ALA A 141 13.57 -7.60 -6.13
CA ALA A 141 12.79 -7.83 -7.33
C ALA A 141 13.39 -6.96 -8.45
N ALA A 142 13.98 -7.55 -9.49
CA ALA A 142 14.25 -6.76 -10.69
C ALA A 142 12.89 -6.33 -11.29
N PRO A 143 12.69 -5.06 -11.69
CA PRO A 143 11.55 -4.70 -12.50
C PRO A 143 11.66 -5.51 -13.80
N THR A 144 10.70 -6.38 -14.08
CA THR A 144 10.69 -7.09 -15.35
C THR A 144 10.49 -6.05 -16.44
N SER A 145 11.53 -5.75 -17.22
CA SER A 145 11.42 -4.89 -18.39
C SER A 145 10.38 -5.49 -19.32
N LEU A 146 9.35 -4.70 -19.67
CA LEU A 146 8.46 -5.03 -20.77
C LEU A 146 9.33 -5.03 -22.04
N ALA A 147 9.50 -6.22 -22.63
CA ALA A 147 10.00 -6.40 -23.98
C ALA A 147 8.86 -6.20 -24.98
#